data_AF-A0A549YK27-F1
#
_entry.id   AF-A0A549YK27-F1
#
_cell.length_a   1.000
_cell.length_b   1.000
_cell.length_c   1.000
_cell.angle_alpha   90.00
_cell.angle_beta   90.00
_cell.angle_gamma   90.00
#
_symmetry.space_group_name_H-M   'P 1'
#
loop_
_entity.id
_entity.type
_entity.pdbx_description
1 polymer ?
#
loop_
_entity_poly.entity_id
_entity_poly.type
_entity_poly.pdbx_seq_one_letter_code
_entity_poly.pdbx_strand_id
1 'polypeptide(L)' 'MYATDNLLQRIEYLRNKMMVVATNKGFTSDEAILLSQELDKLLNIYTSMKEQNTVEQIDQY' A
#
# COMPACT_ATOMS: atom_id res chain seq x y z
N MET A 1 5.21 -16.80 -9.00
CA MET A 1 5.35 -15.50 -8.30
C MET A 1 3.97 -14.87 -8.30
N TYR A 2 3.37 -14.69 -7.13
CA TYR A 2 1.98 -14.25 -7.04
C TYR A 2 1.90 -12.75 -7.36
N ALA A 3 0.80 -12.31 -7.98
CA ALA A 3 0.58 -10.88 -8.30
C ALA A 3 0.65 -10.00 -7.03
N THR A 4 0.28 -10.58 -5.88
CA THR A 4 0.37 -9.97 -4.55
C THR A 4 1.80 -9.71 -4.09
N ASP A 5 2.78 -10.51 -4.50
CA ASP A 5 4.20 -10.32 -4.13
C ASP A 5 4.76 -9.04 -4.75
N ASN A 6 4.41 -8.77 -6.02
CA ASN A 6 4.81 -7.54 -6.73
C ASN A 6 4.17 -6.30 -6.10
N LEU A 7 2.90 -6.42 -5.66
CA LEU A 7 2.20 -5.33 -4.99
C LEU A 7 2.83 -5.02 -3.62
N LEU A 8 3.18 -6.04 -2.83
CA LEU A 8 3.87 -5.87 -1.55
C LEU A 8 5.25 -5.22 -1.72
N GLN A 9 6.03 -5.64 -2.71
CA GLN A 9 7.32 -5.00 -3.02
C GLN A 9 7.14 -3.52 -3.37
N ARG A 10 6.07 -3.18 -4.10
CA ARG A 10 5.78 -1.79 -4.46
C ARG A 10 5.36 -0.95 -3.25
N ILE A 11 4.57 -1.51 -2.34
CA ILE A 11 4.18 -0.89 -1.07
C ILE A 11 5.41 -0.59 -0.21
N GLU A 12 6.31 -1.57 -0.02
CA GLU A 12 7.53 -1.38 0.77
C GLU A 12 8.49 -0.37 0.15
N TYR A 13 8.61 -0.36 -1.18
CA TYR A 13 9.39 0.65 -1.88
C TYR A 13 8.84 2.07 -1.64
N LEU A 14 7.53 2.26 -1.80
CA LEU A 14 6.88 3.56 -1.61
C LEU A 14 6.92 4.01 -0.15
N ARG A 15 6.77 3.09 0.81
CA ARG A 15 6.95 3.37 2.23
C ARG A 15 8.34 3.92 2.53
N ASN A 16 9.39 3.26 2.05
CA ASN A 16 10.77 3.72 2.24
C ASN A 16 11.00 5.08 1.60
N LYS A 17 10.49 5.28 0.38
CA LYS A 17 10.58 6.58 -0.32
C LYS A 17 9.88 7.70 0.45
N MET A 18 8.66 7.45 0.93
CA MET A 18 7.92 8.40 1.77
C MET A 18 8.69 8.76 3.03
N MET A 19 9.29 7.76 3.71
CA MET A 19 10.08 7.99 4.92
C MET A 19 11.30 8.86 4.64
N VAL A 20 12.04 8.58 3.57
CA VAL A 20 13.18 9.40 3.14
C VAL A 20 12.76 10.83 2.81
N VAL A 21 11.66 11.02 2.09
CA VAL A 21 11.16 12.36 1.74
C VAL A 21 10.68 13.10 2.99
N ALA A 22 9.93 12.44 3.87
CA ALA A 22 9.46 13.04 5.10
C ALA A 22 10.60 13.41 6.06
N THR A 23 11.65 12.59 6.15
CA THR A 23 12.85 12.91 6.92
C THR A 23 13.60 14.11 6.35
N ASN A 24 13.68 14.24 5.02
CA ASN A 24 14.42 15.33 4.37
C ASN A 24 13.63 16.64 4.24
N LYS A 25 12.32 16.57 3.95
CA LYS A 25 11.46 17.70 3.58
C LYS A 25 10.32 17.94 4.56
N GLY A 26 10.11 17.05 5.53
CA GLY A 26 9.00 17.09 6.46
C GLY A 26 7.76 16.36 5.94
N PHE A 27 6.96 15.83 6.86
CA PHE A 27 5.71 15.10 6.57
C PHE A 27 4.62 15.97 5.95
N THR A 28 4.70 17.29 6.11
CA THR A 28 3.75 18.25 5.52
C THR A 28 4.22 18.78 4.16
N SER A 29 5.34 18.30 3.63
CA SER A 29 5.74 18.63 2.27
C SER A 29 4.77 18.00 1.28
N ASP A 30 4.45 18.71 0.21
CA ASP A 30 3.54 18.21 -0.84
C ASP A 30 4.01 16.85 -1.38
N GLU A 31 5.33 16.64 -1.47
CA GLU A 31 5.90 15.37 -1.92
C GLU A 31 5.66 14.23 -0.91
N ALA A 32 5.80 14.48 0.40
CA ALA A 32 5.49 13.47 1.42
C ALA A 32 3.98 13.14 1.44
N ILE A 33 3.12 14.16 1.27
CA ILE A 33 1.67 14.02 1.22
C ILE A 33 1.24 13.21 -0.02
N LEU A 34 1.81 13.49 -1.19
CA LEU A 34 1.51 12.74 -2.40
C LEU A 34 1.96 11.27 -2.27
N LEU A 35 3.14 11.04 -1.68
CA LEU A 35 3.65 9.69 -1.43
C LEU A 35 2.79 8.92 -0.41
N SER A 36 2.26 9.59 0.63
CA SER A 36 1.35 8.93 1.58
C SER A 36 0.04 8.55 0.92
N GLN A 37 -0.52 9.43 0.08
CA GLN A 37 -1.75 9.15 -0.68
C GLN A 37 -1.56 8.00 -1.69
N GLU A 38 -0.40 7.91 -2.33
CA GLU A 38 -0.09 6.80 -3.26
C GLU A 38 0.08 5.48 -2.49
N LEU A 39 0.75 5.51 -1.33
CA LEU A 39 0.89 4.35 -0.45
C LEU A 39 -0.46 3.84 0.06
N ASP A 40 -1.34 4.73 0.49
CA ASP A 40 -2.69 4.39 0.96
C ASP A 40 -3.54 3.75 -0.15
N LYS A 41 -3.44 4.24 -1.39
CA LYS A 41 -4.12 3.62 -2.55
C LYS A 41 -3.65 2.19 -2.78
N LEU A 42 -2.34 1.93 -2.71
CA LEU A 42 -1.80 0.58 -2.88
C LEU A 42 -2.20 -0.36 -1.74
N LEU A 43 -2.24 0.14 -0.50
CA LEU A 43 -2.73 -0.61 0.65
C LEU A 43 -4.21 -0.96 0.52
N ASN A 44 -5.03 -0.04 0.01
CA ASN A 44 -6.44 -0.30 -0.27
C ASN A 44 -6.59 -1.37 -1.36
N ILE A 45 -5.84 -1.28 -2.46
CA ILE A 45 -5.85 -2.30 -3.52
C ILE A 45 -5.43 -3.67 -2.98
N TYR A 46 -4.37 -3.73 -2.17
CA TYR A 46 -3.90 -4.98 -1.55
C TYR A 46 -4.96 -5.57 -0.61
N THR A 47 -5.57 -4.73 0.21
CA THR A 47 -6.65 -5.12 1.13
C THR A 47 -7.85 -5.65 0.35
N SER A 48 -8.31 -4.95 -0.69
CA SER A 48 -9.41 -5.41 -1.54
C SER A 48 -9.08 -6.71 -2.27
N MET A 49 -7.85 -6.89 -2.77
CA MET A 49 -7.42 -8.15 -3.38
C MET A 49 -7.42 -9.29 -2.35
N LYS A 50 -7.00 -9.03 -1.12
CA LYS A 50 -7.01 -10.01 -0.03
C LYS A 50 -8.43 -10.37 0.38
N GLU A 51 -9.30 -9.39 0.52
CA GLU A 51 -10.72 -9.57 0.87
C GLU A 51 -11.46 -10.37 -0.20
N GLN A 52 -11.23 -10.09 -1.50
CA GLN A 52 -11.81 -10.87 -2.60
C GLN A 52 -11.39 -12.35 -2.58
N ASN A 53 -10.20 -12.67 -2.06
CA ASN A 53 -9.78 -14.06 -1.86
C ASN A 53 -10.33 -14.70 -0.56
N THR A 54 -10.95 -13.92 0.32
CA THR A 54 -11.48 -14.40 1.62
C THR A 54 -13.00 -14.61 1.60
N VAL A 55 -13.73 -13.94 0.69
CA VAL A 55 -15.20 -14.07 0.57
C VAL A 55 -15.65 -15.45 0.04
N GLU A 56 -14.77 -16.25 -0.57
CA GLU A 56 -15.11 -17.63 -0.97
C GLU A 56 -15.21 -18.64 0.20
N GLN A 57 -14.93 -18.24 1.46
CA GLN A 57 -14.93 -19.17 2.61
C GLN A 57 -15.96 -18.87 3.72
N ILE A 58 -16.78 -17.81 3.59
CA ILE A 58 -17.68 -17.40 4.70
C ILE A 58 -19.17 -17.69 4.42
N ASP A 59 -19.54 -18.21 3.24
CA ASP A 59 -20.94 -18.53 2.92
C ASP A 59 -21.32 -20.02 3.11
N GLN A 60 -20.56 -20.78 3.91
CA GLN A 60 -21.06 -22.04 4.48
C GLN A 60 -21.10 -21.92 6.00
N TYR A 61 -22.25 -21.49 6.56
CA TYR A 61 -22.89 -22.06 7.75
C TYR A 61 -24.27 -21.42 7.98
#